data_AF-K1Q1A1-F1
#
_entry.id   AF-K1Q1A1-F1
#
_cell.length_a   1.000
_cell.length_b   1.000
_cell.length_c   1.000
_cell.angle_alpha   90.00
_cell.angle_beta   90.00
_cell.angle_gamma   90.00
#
_symmetry.space_group_name_H-M   'P 1'
#
loop_
_entity.id
_entity.type
_entity.pdbx_description
1 polymer ?
#
loop_
_entity_poly.entity_id
_entity_poly.type
_entity_poly.pdbx_seq_one_letter_code
_entity_poly.pdbx_strand_id
1 'polypeptide(L)'
;MVYTVTLHQGLVSPPPVSCTLFLEKVCTSVTICCQLSSIVPFIGDYVRIVCTLSNRYCKSLSTGSEDEDMALACKMRYLSTKVNSLKTFVEENCLDKKSVKWEVATDSLEFPNISEDDIRNLTCGVYQLTLCPSYIQEYLEGDVDILVHSEFHGLIRVKLQSRHVSSRQYLLWIQFSESEITAWYCRCRAGARVVGVCSYVAAVIWFLAVGRHNREAISSIQDWSEFVTDAAVIDESEDSDDSEVEE
;
A
#
# COMPACT_ATOMS: atom_id res chain seq x y z
N MET A 1 -3.74 -25.97 9.52
CA MET A 1 -3.00 -26.93 8.66
C MET A 1 -1.50 -26.68 8.79
N VAL A 2 -0.73 -27.74 9.03
CA VAL A 2 0.74 -27.71 9.10
C VAL A 2 1.27 -27.85 7.67
N TYR A 3 1.98 -26.85 7.14
CA TYR A 3 2.70 -26.98 5.88
C TYR A 3 4.18 -27.27 6.15
N THR A 4 4.56 -28.54 6.04
CA THR A 4 5.95 -28.99 6.02
C THR A 4 6.52 -28.76 4.62
N VAL A 5 7.54 -27.92 4.48
CA VAL A 5 8.27 -27.73 3.21
C VAL A 5 9.46 -28.67 3.19
N THR A 6 9.31 -29.82 2.52
CA THR A 6 10.42 -30.73 2.21
C THR A 6 11.00 -30.33 0.85
N LEU A 7 12.20 -29.76 0.82
CA LEU A 7 12.94 -29.47 -0.41
C LEU A 7 13.75 -30.70 -0.82
N HIS A 8 13.22 -31.50 -1.75
CA HIS A 8 14.05 -32.45 -2.50
C HIS A 8 14.74 -31.72 -3.65
N GLN A 9 16.07 -31.78 -3.68
CA GLN A 9 16.87 -31.32 -4.80
C GLN A 9 16.63 -32.25 -6.01
N GLY A 10 16.09 -31.70 -7.09
CA GLY A 10 16.04 -32.38 -8.39
C GLY A 10 14.70 -32.26 -9.08
N LEU A 11 14.72 -31.58 -10.24
CA LEU A 11 13.70 -31.48 -11.28
C LEU A 11 12.58 -30.45 -11.08
N VAL A 12 12.36 -29.74 -12.19
CA VAL A 12 11.64 -28.48 -12.36
C VAL A 12 10.15 -28.64 -12.09
N SER A 13 9.64 -27.94 -11.07
CA SER A 13 8.23 -27.58 -10.95
C SER A 13 8.11 -26.18 -10.33
N PRO A 14 7.11 -25.36 -10.73
CA PRO A 14 6.99 -23.99 -10.23
C PRO A 14 6.61 -23.96 -8.75
N PRO A 15 7.12 -23.00 -7.96
CA PRO A 15 6.87 -22.94 -6.53
C PRO A 15 5.40 -22.58 -6.20
N PRO A 16 4.89 -22.95 -5.01
CA PRO A 16 3.55 -22.60 -4.58
C PRO A 16 3.38 -21.08 -4.45
N VAL A 17 2.22 -20.60 -4.91
CA VAL A 17 1.83 -19.19 -5.10
C VAL A 17 2.00 -18.32 -3.84
N SER A 18 1.97 -18.94 -2.65
CA SER A 18 2.09 -18.23 -1.37
C SER A 18 3.49 -17.66 -1.10
N CYS A 19 4.55 -18.23 -1.68
CA CYS A 19 5.93 -17.74 -1.49
C CYS A 19 6.23 -16.49 -2.34
N THR A 20 5.56 -16.35 -3.49
CA THR A 20 5.83 -15.26 -4.45
C THR A 20 5.36 -13.90 -3.92
N LEU A 21 4.28 -13.88 -3.13
CA LEU A 21 3.71 -12.64 -2.56
C LEU A 21 4.53 -12.06 -1.39
N PHE A 22 5.30 -12.89 -0.68
CA PHE A 22 6.09 -12.42 0.47
C PHE A 22 7.39 -11.73 0.03
N LEU A 23 8.07 -12.28 -0.99
CA LEU A 23 9.30 -11.73 -1.53
C LEU A 23 9.09 -10.36 -2.23
N GLU A 24 7.93 -10.13 -2.84
CA GLU A 24 7.62 -8.83 -3.44
C GLU A 24 7.31 -7.72 -2.41
N LYS A 25 6.88 -8.05 -1.19
CA LYS A 25 6.53 -7.08 -0.14
C LYS A 25 7.75 -6.61 0.67
N VAL A 26 8.74 -7.47 0.88
CA VAL A 26 9.99 -7.11 1.60
C VAL A 26 10.89 -6.21 0.75
N CYS A 27 10.79 -6.28 -0.59
CA CYS A 27 11.71 -5.60 -1.51
C CYS A 27 11.38 -4.11 -1.76
N THR A 28 10.43 -3.52 -1.02
CA THR A 28 9.91 -2.16 -1.28
C THR A 28 10.56 -1.03 -0.48
N SER A 29 11.43 -1.29 0.50
CA SER A 29 11.96 -0.22 1.39
C SER A 29 13.48 -0.16 1.56
N VAL A 30 14.29 -0.78 0.70
CA VAL A 30 15.74 -0.83 0.95
C VAL A 30 16.54 -0.51 -0.31
N THR A 31 16.90 0.76 -0.49
CA THR A 31 18.06 1.15 -1.31
C THR A 31 19.31 0.92 -0.47
N ILE A 32 19.76 -0.34 -0.34
CA ILE A 32 21.10 -0.68 0.13
C ILE A 32 21.86 -1.21 -1.09
N CYS A 33 22.27 -0.28 -1.94
CA CYS A 33 23.18 -0.59 -3.03
C CYS A 33 24.60 -0.36 -2.51
N CYS A 34 25.18 -1.37 -1.84
CA CYS A 34 26.63 -1.63 -1.74
C CYS A 34 27.01 -2.78 -0.78
N GLN A 35 26.12 -3.30 0.09
CA GLN A 35 26.46 -4.38 1.05
C GLN A 35 25.79 -5.75 0.78
N LEU A 36 25.01 -5.91 -0.28
CA LEU A 36 24.12 -7.08 -0.41
C LEU A 36 24.83 -8.41 -0.72
N SER A 37 26.09 -8.42 -1.21
CA SER A 37 26.74 -9.65 -1.71
C SER A 37 26.98 -10.71 -0.65
N SER A 38 27.17 -10.34 0.63
CA SER A 38 27.36 -11.27 1.74
C SER A 38 26.05 -11.82 2.34
N ILE A 39 24.93 -11.19 2.03
CA ILE A 39 23.62 -11.44 2.68
C ILE A 39 22.71 -12.31 1.80
N VAL A 40 22.94 -12.30 0.47
CA VAL A 40 22.20 -13.14 -0.50
C VAL A 40 22.10 -14.62 -0.09
N PRO A 41 23.15 -15.27 0.48
CA PRO A 41 23.05 -16.68 0.86
C PRO A 41 22.01 -16.98 1.95
N PHE A 42 21.71 -16.00 2.81
CA PHE A 42 20.86 -16.17 4.00
C PHE A 42 19.44 -15.60 3.80
N ILE A 43 19.11 -15.10 2.60
CA ILE A 43 17.78 -14.53 2.33
C ILE A 43 16.64 -15.52 2.64
N GLY A 44 16.87 -16.82 2.40
CA GLY A 44 15.90 -17.86 2.73
C GLY A 44 15.67 -18.02 4.23
N ASP A 45 16.70 -17.84 5.06
CA ASP A 45 16.59 -17.91 6.51
C ASP A 45 15.87 -16.68 7.06
N TYR A 46 16.20 -15.49 6.56
CA TYR A 46 15.46 -14.27 6.92
C TYR A 46 13.98 -14.37 6.57
N VAL A 47 13.64 -14.83 5.35
CA VAL A 47 12.23 -15.03 4.98
C VAL A 47 11.55 -16.03 5.93
N ARG A 48 12.20 -17.15 6.28
CA ARG A 48 11.64 -18.12 7.23
C ARG A 48 11.42 -17.53 8.62
N ILE A 49 12.39 -16.76 9.14
CA ILE A 49 12.27 -16.10 10.45
C ILE A 49 11.10 -15.11 10.42
N VAL A 50 11.03 -14.23 9.43
CA VAL A 50 9.96 -13.23 9.32
C VAL A 50 8.60 -13.92 9.14
N CYS A 51 8.50 -14.96 8.31
CA CYS A 51 7.28 -15.75 8.16
C CYS A 51 6.87 -16.40 9.48
N THR A 52 7.81 -16.97 10.23
CA THR A 52 7.52 -17.61 11.54
C THR A 52 7.00 -16.59 12.55
N LEU A 53 7.64 -15.42 12.63
CA LEU A 53 7.20 -14.31 13.49
C LEU A 53 5.82 -13.80 13.07
N SER A 54 5.60 -13.60 11.77
CA SER A 54 4.31 -13.15 11.23
C SER A 54 3.21 -14.16 11.53
N ASN A 55 3.46 -15.45 11.32
CA ASN A 55 2.49 -16.50 11.59
C ASN A 55 2.17 -16.65 13.07
N ARG A 56 3.11 -16.33 13.96
CA ARG A 56 2.92 -16.44 15.42
C ARG A 56 2.21 -15.23 16.03
N TYR A 57 2.51 -14.02 15.53
CA TYR A 57 2.12 -12.78 16.20
C TYR A 57 1.19 -11.88 15.38
N CYS A 58 1.12 -12.03 14.06
CA CYS A 58 0.15 -11.30 13.25
C CYS A 58 -1.19 -12.03 13.17
N LYS A 59 -2.27 -11.28 12.95
CA LYS A 59 -3.59 -11.86 12.70
C LYS A 59 -3.53 -12.76 11.46
N SER A 60 -4.25 -13.88 11.51
CA SER A 60 -4.39 -14.76 10.35
C SER A 60 -4.89 -13.97 9.15
N LEU A 61 -4.32 -14.26 7.98
CA LEU A 61 -4.83 -13.73 6.71
C LEU A 61 -6.15 -14.40 6.29
N SER A 62 -6.43 -15.58 6.84
CA SER A 62 -7.67 -16.31 6.62
C SER A 62 -8.83 -15.60 7.31
N THR A 63 -9.95 -15.44 6.61
CA THR A 63 -11.21 -14.94 7.20
C THR A 63 -11.88 -15.98 8.11
N GLY A 64 -11.34 -17.20 8.19
CA GLY A 64 -11.94 -18.34 8.89
C GLY A 64 -12.89 -19.16 8.01
N SER A 65 -13.08 -18.76 6.75
CA SER A 65 -13.85 -19.47 5.73
C SER A 65 -12.94 -19.91 4.59
N GLU A 66 -12.75 -21.23 4.45
CA GLU A 66 -11.91 -21.79 3.38
C GLU A 66 -12.42 -21.40 1.98
N ASP A 67 -13.75 -21.31 1.81
CA ASP A 67 -14.39 -20.96 0.54
C ASP A 67 -14.12 -19.50 0.15
N GLU A 68 -14.20 -18.56 1.10
CA GLU A 68 -13.91 -17.15 0.86
C GLU A 68 -12.43 -16.92 0.52
N ASP A 69 -11.54 -17.55 1.30
CA ASP A 69 -10.10 -17.47 1.07
C ASP A 69 -9.72 -18.06 -0.31
N MET A 70 -10.33 -19.19 -0.69
CA MET A 70 -10.13 -19.81 -1.99
C MET A 70 -10.66 -18.93 -3.13
N ALA A 71 -11.84 -18.34 -2.97
CA ALA A 71 -12.42 -17.42 -3.95
C ALA A 71 -11.54 -16.18 -4.15
N LEU A 72 -11.04 -15.59 -3.05
CA LEU A 72 -10.12 -14.46 -3.09
C LEU A 72 -8.80 -14.84 -3.79
N ALA A 73 -8.22 -16.00 -3.44
CA ALA A 73 -6.99 -16.48 -4.06
C ALA A 73 -7.16 -16.72 -5.58
N CYS A 74 -8.30 -17.30 -5.98
CA CYS A 74 -8.64 -17.50 -7.39
C CYS A 74 -8.80 -16.15 -8.12
N LYS A 75 -9.47 -15.17 -7.51
CA LYS A 75 -9.59 -13.81 -8.04
C LYS A 75 -8.22 -13.15 -8.21
N MET A 76 -7.36 -13.19 -7.19
CA MET A 76 -6.01 -12.61 -7.25
C MET A 76 -5.17 -13.28 -8.34
N ARG A 77 -5.22 -14.61 -8.45
CA ARG A 77 -4.53 -15.36 -9.50
C ARG A 77 -5.03 -14.98 -10.90
N TYR A 78 -6.35 -14.92 -11.09
CA TYR A 78 -6.94 -14.49 -12.35
C TYR A 78 -6.49 -13.08 -12.73
N LEU A 79 -6.60 -12.12 -11.81
CA LEU A 79 -6.18 -10.74 -12.02
C LEU A 79 -4.70 -10.66 -12.38
N SER A 80 -3.82 -11.44 -11.74
CA SER A 80 -2.38 -11.43 -12.04
C SER A 80 -2.02 -11.78 -13.50
N THR A 81 -2.92 -12.45 -14.22
CA THR A 81 -2.72 -12.77 -15.65
C THR A 81 -3.15 -11.64 -16.59
N LYS A 82 -3.81 -10.60 -16.07
CA LYS A 82 -4.35 -9.50 -16.86
C LYS A 82 -3.31 -8.40 -17.03
N VAL A 83 -3.46 -7.68 -18.14
CA VAL A 83 -2.75 -6.43 -18.39
C VAL A 83 -3.58 -5.28 -17.83
N ASN A 84 -2.90 -4.24 -17.32
CA ASN A 84 -3.57 -3.03 -16.86
C ASN A 84 -4.03 -2.23 -18.08
N SER A 85 -5.34 -2.29 -18.40
CA SER A 85 -5.93 -1.60 -19.54
C SER A 85 -5.81 -0.07 -19.44
N LEU A 86 -5.96 0.50 -18.24
CA LEU A 86 -5.85 1.94 -18.04
C LEU A 86 -4.41 2.43 -18.25
N LYS A 87 -3.41 1.64 -17.88
CA LYS A 87 -2.02 1.93 -18.22
C LYS A 87 -1.83 2.06 -19.73
N THR A 88 -2.29 1.06 -20.49
CA THR A 88 -2.21 1.06 -21.95
C THR A 88 -2.91 2.29 -22.52
N PHE A 89 -4.13 2.58 -22.06
CA PHE A 89 -4.90 3.74 -22.50
C PHE A 89 -4.21 5.08 -22.22
N VAL A 90 -3.65 5.25 -21.02
CA VAL A 90 -2.91 6.47 -20.62
C VAL A 90 -1.66 6.67 -21.49
N GLU A 91 -0.94 5.58 -21.80
CA GLU A 91 0.28 5.62 -22.61
C GLU A 91 -0.03 5.89 -24.10
N GLU A 92 -1.04 5.23 -24.65
CA GLU A 92 -1.48 5.43 -26.05
C GLU A 92 -2.02 6.83 -26.31
N ASN A 93 -2.81 7.38 -25.38
CA ASN A 93 -3.39 8.71 -25.51
C ASN A 93 -2.50 9.83 -24.93
N CYS A 94 -1.29 9.50 -24.45
CA CYS A 94 -0.34 10.46 -23.87
C CYS A 94 -0.97 11.34 -22.76
N LEU A 95 -1.80 10.76 -21.89
CA LEU A 95 -2.61 11.48 -20.90
C LEU A 95 -1.80 12.11 -19.75
N ASP A 96 -0.51 11.84 -19.72
CA ASP A 96 0.46 12.46 -18.81
C ASP A 96 0.94 13.84 -19.26
N LYS A 97 0.74 14.20 -20.53
CA LYS A 97 1.18 15.49 -21.06
C LYS A 97 0.32 16.65 -20.54
N LYS A 98 0.94 17.82 -20.42
CA LYS A 98 0.27 19.07 -19.98
C LYS A 98 -0.76 19.60 -20.99
N SER A 99 -0.63 19.24 -22.27
CA SER A 99 -1.51 19.70 -23.36
C SER A 99 -2.90 19.06 -23.34
N VAL A 100 -3.10 18.05 -22.50
CA VAL A 100 -4.37 17.32 -22.37
C VAL A 100 -5.33 18.15 -21.54
N LYS A 101 -6.61 18.13 -21.91
CA LYS A 101 -7.66 18.95 -21.31
C LYS A 101 -8.09 18.39 -19.94
N TRP A 102 -7.41 18.87 -18.92
CA TRP A 102 -7.70 18.59 -17.51
C TRP A 102 -8.33 19.81 -16.85
N GLU A 103 -9.42 19.59 -16.13
CA GLU A 103 -10.12 20.62 -15.37
C GLU A 103 -10.03 20.28 -13.88
N VAL A 104 -9.96 21.30 -13.02
CA VAL A 104 -9.95 21.08 -11.57
C VAL A 104 -11.31 20.56 -11.14
N ALA A 105 -11.31 19.47 -10.36
CA ALA A 105 -12.54 18.91 -9.82
C ALA A 105 -13.26 19.96 -8.96
N THR A 106 -14.53 20.18 -9.24
CA THR A 106 -15.40 20.98 -8.37
C THR A 106 -15.86 20.14 -7.18
N ASP A 107 -16.28 20.78 -6.09
CA ASP A 107 -16.86 20.09 -4.92
C ASP A 107 -18.05 19.17 -5.27
N SER A 108 -18.68 19.39 -6.43
CA SER A 108 -19.75 18.56 -7.00
C SER A 108 -19.27 17.34 -7.80
N LEU A 109 -18.00 16.93 -7.68
CA LEU A 109 -17.50 15.71 -8.34
C LEU A 109 -18.32 14.50 -7.88
N GLU A 110 -19.18 14.00 -8.76
CA GLU A 110 -19.90 12.74 -8.57
C GLU A 110 -18.89 11.59 -8.64
N PHE A 111 -18.71 10.92 -7.51
CA PHE A 111 -17.80 9.78 -7.36
C PHE A 111 -18.62 8.64 -6.75
N PRO A 112 -18.41 7.39 -7.18
CA PRO A 112 -19.23 6.28 -6.73
C PRO A 112 -19.20 6.15 -5.21
N ASN A 113 -20.37 5.92 -4.63
CA ASN A 113 -20.49 5.59 -3.22
C ASN A 113 -20.16 4.10 -3.03
N ILE A 114 -18.92 3.84 -2.65
CA ILE A 114 -18.37 2.50 -2.42
C ILE A 114 -18.17 2.29 -0.92
N SER A 115 -18.54 1.11 -0.43
CA SER A 115 -18.38 0.77 0.99
C SER A 115 -16.91 0.58 1.36
N GLU A 116 -16.56 0.74 2.64
CA GLU A 116 -15.19 0.45 3.10
C GLU A 116 -14.75 -1.00 2.80
N ASP A 117 -15.70 -1.95 2.83
CA ASP A 117 -15.44 -3.35 2.49
C ASP A 117 -15.13 -3.53 0.99
N ASP A 118 -15.78 -2.77 0.11
CA ASP A 118 -15.45 -2.75 -1.31
C ASP A 118 -14.05 -2.18 -1.56
N ILE A 119 -13.68 -1.13 -0.84
CA ILE A 119 -12.33 -0.57 -0.93
C ILE A 119 -11.31 -1.57 -0.36
N ARG A 120 -11.64 -2.31 0.70
CA ARG A 120 -10.79 -3.39 1.26
C ARG A 120 -10.60 -4.53 0.26
N ASN A 121 -11.66 -4.88 -0.47
CA ASN A 121 -11.61 -5.88 -1.53
C ASN A 121 -10.77 -5.40 -2.72
N LEU A 122 -10.84 -4.10 -3.04
CA LEU A 122 -10.02 -3.47 -4.08
C LEU A 122 -8.54 -3.45 -3.71
N THR A 123 -8.21 -3.11 -2.46
CA THR A 123 -6.83 -3.08 -1.94
C THR A 123 -6.26 -4.46 -1.66
N CYS A 124 -7.08 -5.51 -1.68
CA CYS A 124 -6.73 -6.86 -1.25
C CYS A 124 -6.17 -6.86 0.19
N GLY A 125 -6.75 -6.04 1.08
CA GLY A 125 -6.40 -6.02 2.50
C GLY A 125 -6.41 -4.63 3.16
N VAL A 126 -6.40 -4.64 4.50
CA VAL A 126 -6.57 -3.44 5.34
C VAL A 126 -5.34 -2.53 5.41
N TYR A 127 -4.15 -3.05 5.12
CA TYR A 127 -2.91 -2.29 5.28
C TYR A 127 -2.87 -1.01 4.45
N GLN A 128 -3.36 -1.06 3.20
CA GLN A 128 -3.39 0.15 2.38
C GLN A 128 -4.38 1.18 2.92
N LEU A 129 -5.52 0.73 3.46
CA LEU A 129 -6.54 1.60 4.05
C LEU A 129 -6.00 2.36 5.27
N THR A 130 -5.26 1.68 6.15
CA THR A 130 -4.67 2.31 7.34
C THR A 130 -3.68 3.43 7.01
N LEU A 131 -3.10 3.41 5.81
CA LEU A 131 -2.16 4.44 5.34
C LEU A 131 -2.87 5.60 4.61
N CYS A 132 -4.12 5.44 4.20
CA CYS A 132 -4.83 6.42 3.37
C CYS A 132 -4.88 7.83 3.99
N PRO A 133 -5.23 8.02 5.27
CA PRO A 133 -5.33 9.35 5.88
C PRO A 133 -4.04 10.15 5.77
N SER A 134 -2.90 9.50 6.02
CA SER A 134 -1.63 10.20 5.94
C SER A 134 -1.29 10.55 4.48
N TYR A 135 -1.73 9.76 3.47
CA TYR A 135 -1.32 9.96 2.06
C TYR A 135 -2.16 11.07 1.42
N ILE A 136 -3.35 11.33 1.95
CA ILE A 136 -4.21 12.41 1.50
C ILE A 136 -3.92 13.75 2.19
N GLN A 137 -3.07 13.77 3.21
CA GLN A 137 -2.77 14.98 3.97
C GLN A 137 -2.29 16.14 3.08
N GLU A 138 -1.42 15.88 2.10
CA GLU A 138 -0.96 16.89 1.13
C GLU A 138 -2.11 17.53 0.33
N TYR A 139 -3.14 16.73 0.02
CA TYR A 139 -4.35 17.23 -0.64
C TYR A 139 -5.19 18.10 0.32
N LEU A 140 -5.28 17.72 1.59
CA LEU A 140 -5.99 18.49 2.61
C LEU A 140 -5.32 19.83 2.93
N GLU A 141 -3.98 19.88 2.86
CA GLU A 141 -3.18 21.09 3.02
C GLU A 141 -3.32 22.05 1.82
N GLY A 142 -3.94 21.61 0.72
CA GLY A 142 -4.21 22.42 -0.47
C GLY A 142 -3.09 22.43 -1.51
N ASP A 143 -2.09 21.56 -1.35
CA ASP A 143 -0.92 21.49 -2.26
C ASP A 143 -1.19 20.67 -3.52
N VAL A 144 -2.33 19.98 -3.59
CA VAL A 144 -2.66 19.05 -4.67
C VAL A 144 -4.10 19.25 -5.15
N ASP A 145 -4.26 19.34 -6.48
CA ASP A 145 -5.57 19.32 -7.14
C ASP A 145 -5.92 17.93 -7.68
N ILE A 146 -7.19 17.56 -7.55
CA ILE A 146 -7.78 16.44 -8.29
C ILE A 146 -8.27 16.98 -9.63
N LEU A 147 -7.81 16.39 -10.73
CA LEU A 147 -8.13 16.85 -12.07
C LEU A 147 -9.07 15.87 -12.76
N VAL A 148 -10.13 16.36 -13.40
CA VAL A 148 -11.10 15.59 -14.17
C VAL A 148 -10.81 15.75 -15.66
N HIS A 149 -10.94 14.69 -16.43
CA HIS A 149 -10.81 14.76 -17.88
C HIS A 149 -12.09 15.32 -18.51
N SER A 150 -11.95 16.35 -19.35
CA SER A 150 -13.10 17.01 -20.00
C SER A 150 -13.84 16.11 -21.01
N GLU A 151 -13.13 15.25 -21.73
CA GLU A 151 -13.71 14.40 -22.80
C GLU A 151 -14.02 12.96 -22.35
N PHE A 152 -13.39 12.49 -21.28
CA PHE A 152 -13.53 11.11 -20.79
C PHE A 152 -14.19 11.16 -19.44
N HIS A 153 -15.52 11.02 -19.43
CA HIS A 153 -16.30 11.01 -18.21
C HIS A 153 -15.84 9.89 -17.27
N GLY A 154 -15.80 10.19 -15.97
CA GLY A 154 -15.35 9.23 -14.95
C GLY A 154 -13.84 8.97 -14.96
N LEU A 155 -13.02 9.81 -15.60
CA LEU A 155 -11.56 9.72 -15.54
C LEU A 155 -10.98 10.89 -14.77
N ILE A 156 -10.23 10.58 -13.71
CA ILE A 156 -9.50 11.56 -12.91
C ILE A 156 -7.99 11.31 -12.95
N ARG A 157 -7.24 12.39 -12.72
CA ARG A 157 -5.79 12.42 -12.58
C ARG A 157 -5.40 13.18 -11.32
N VAL A 158 -4.49 12.61 -10.54
CA VAL A 158 -3.97 13.25 -9.33
C VAL A 158 -2.45 13.13 -9.32
N LYS A 159 -1.78 14.12 -8.72
CA LYS A 159 -0.32 14.14 -8.54
C LYS A 159 0.01 14.22 -7.06
N LEU A 160 0.59 13.17 -6.49
CA LEU A 160 0.94 13.10 -5.07
C LEU A 160 2.45 13.03 -4.86
N GLN A 161 2.95 13.59 -3.76
CA GLN A 161 4.36 13.52 -3.37
C GLN A 161 4.70 12.13 -2.83
N SER A 162 5.92 11.69 -3.13
CA SER A 162 6.45 10.45 -2.58
C SER A 162 6.90 10.67 -1.15
N ARG A 163 6.36 9.87 -0.23
CA ARG A 163 6.79 9.90 1.18
C ARG A 163 8.19 9.39 1.44
N HIS A 164 8.67 8.52 0.57
CA HIS A 164 10.01 7.96 0.73
C HIS A 164 11.09 8.87 0.11
N VAL A 165 10.70 9.83 -0.74
CA VAL A 165 11.62 10.65 -1.52
C VAL A 165 10.97 12.01 -1.82
N SER A 166 11.41 13.07 -1.14
CA SER A 166 10.87 14.43 -1.27
C SER A 166 11.06 15.07 -2.65
N SER A 167 11.96 14.56 -3.49
CA SER A 167 12.15 15.06 -4.86
C SER A 167 11.23 14.40 -5.90
N ARG A 168 10.39 13.43 -5.51
CA ARG A 168 9.63 12.59 -6.46
C ARG A 168 8.13 12.70 -6.25
N GLN A 169 7.41 13.04 -7.32
CA GLN A 169 5.95 13.00 -7.36
C GLN A 169 5.47 11.90 -8.29
N TYR A 170 4.35 11.28 -7.96
CA TYR A 170 3.71 10.25 -8.77
C TYR A 170 2.40 10.77 -9.34
N LEU A 171 2.25 10.63 -10.65
CA LEU A 171 0.96 10.76 -11.32
C LEU A 171 0.19 9.44 -11.20
N LEU A 172 -1.10 9.57 -10.93
CA LEU A 172 -2.05 8.47 -10.89
C LEU A 172 -3.32 8.85 -11.63
N TRP A 173 -4.00 7.83 -12.15
CA TRP A 173 -5.27 7.90 -12.84
C TRP A 173 -6.22 6.89 -12.24
N ILE A 174 -7.48 7.29 -12.08
CA ILE A 174 -8.56 6.42 -11.63
C ILE A 174 -9.70 6.61 -12.61
N GLN A 175 -10.21 5.49 -13.11
CA GLN A 175 -11.39 5.42 -13.94
C GLN A 175 -12.53 4.82 -13.11
N PHE A 176 -13.70 5.44 -13.20
CA PHE A 176 -14.89 5.04 -12.46
C PHE A 176 -16.15 5.29 -13.29
N SER A 177 -17.22 4.61 -12.90
CA SER A 177 -18.58 4.86 -13.34
C SER A 177 -19.39 5.44 -12.18
N GLU A 178 -20.68 5.68 -12.37
CA GLU A 178 -21.58 6.14 -11.31
C GLU A 178 -21.62 5.19 -10.11
N SER A 179 -21.35 3.89 -10.31
CA SER A 179 -21.52 2.86 -9.27
C SER A 179 -20.23 2.17 -8.82
N GLU A 180 -19.15 2.22 -9.62
CA GLU A 180 -17.95 1.42 -9.32
C GLU A 180 -16.64 2.04 -9.82
N ILE A 181 -15.52 1.60 -9.23
CA ILE A 181 -14.18 1.87 -9.74
C ILE A 181 -13.83 0.81 -10.78
N THR A 182 -13.62 1.23 -12.02
CA THR A 182 -13.43 0.32 -13.16
C THR A 182 -11.96 0.03 -13.44
N ALA A 183 -11.08 1.01 -13.25
CA ALA A 183 -9.64 0.82 -13.45
C ALA A 183 -8.78 1.85 -12.70
N TRP A 184 -7.52 1.53 -12.47
CA TRP A 184 -6.54 2.43 -11.86
C TRP A 184 -5.15 2.22 -12.43
N TYR A 185 -4.35 3.28 -12.43
CA TYR A 185 -2.95 3.23 -12.81
C TYR A 185 -2.17 4.30 -12.06
N CYS A 186 -0.99 3.95 -11.54
CA CYS A 186 -0.07 4.91 -10.96
C CYS A 186 1.36 4.68 -11.47
N ARG A 187 2.12 5.77 -11.64
CA ARG A 187 3.54 5.71 -12.03
C ARG A 187 4.49 5.24 -10.92
N CYS A 188 3.98 4.94 -9.73
CA CYS A 188 4.80 4.34 -8.69
C CYS A 188 5.18 2.90 -9.05
N ARG A 189 6.21 2.36 -8.38
CA ARG A 189 6.75 1.02 -8.67
C ARG A 189 5.67 -0.09 -8.66
N ALA A 190 4.67 0.03 -7.79
CA ALA A 190 3.57 -0.93 -7.66
C ALA A 190 2.30 -0.53 -8.43
N GLY A 191 2.27 0.66 -9.05
CA GLY A 191 1.04 1.26 -9.54
C GLY A 191 0.51 0.69 -10.87
N ALA A 192 1.31 -0.13 -11.56
CA ALA A 192 0.89 -0.89 -12.74
C ALA A 192 0.28 -2.26 -12.39
N ARG A 193 0.31 -2.68 -11.12
CA ARG A 193 -0.25 -3.97 -10.69
C ARG A 193 -1.76 -3.99 -10.89
N VAL A 194 -2.24 -5.18 -11.26
CA VAL A 194 -3.66 -5.52 -11.47
C VAL A 194 -4.26 -6.25 -10.27
N VAL A 195 -3.41 -6.72 -9.35
CA VAL A 195 -3.81 -7.30 -8.07
C VAL A 195 -3.57 -6.28 -6.97
N GLY A 196 -4.64 -5.85 -6.32
CA GLY A 196 -4.59 -4.78 -5.33
C GLY A 196 -4.31 -3.41 -5.95
N VAL A 197 -4.21 -2.40 -5.07
CA VAL A 197 -3.83 -1.03 -5.43
C VAL A 197 -2.59 -0.59 -4.66
N CYS A 198 -1.86 0.39 -5.18
CA CYS A 198 -0.81 1.05 -4.42
C CYS A 198 -1.40 2.04 -3.41
N SER A 199 -0.61 2.44 -2.40
CA SER A 199 -1.06 3.35 -1.34
C SER A 199 -1.55 4.71 -1.86
N TYR A 200 -0.95 5.22 -2.95
CA TYR A 200 -1.38 6.47 -3.58
C TYR A 200 -2.80 6.38 -4.16
N VAL A 201 -3.08 5.31 -4.91
CA VAL A 201 -4.40 5.07 -5.50
C VAL A 201 -5.41 4.81 -4.39
N ALA A 202 -5.06 3.96 -3.41
CA ALA A 202 -5.92 3.66 -2.27
C ALA A 202 -6.35 4.94 -1.54
N ALA A 203 -5.41 5.85 -1.27
CA ALA A 203 -5.67 7.09 -0.54
C ALA A 203 -6.66 7.99 -1.26
N VAL A 204 -6.51 8.17 -2.58
CA VAL A 204 -7.43 8.99 -3.37
C VAL A 204 -8.82 8.36 -3.42
N ILE A 205 -8.91 7.04 -3.65
CA ILE A 205 -10.21 6.34 -3.67
C ILE A 205 -10.89 6.44 -2.31
N TRP A 206 -10.17 6.15 -1.23
CA TRP A 206 -10.69 6.23 0.13
C TRP A 206 -11.16 7.63 0.49
N PHE A 207 -10.39 8.66 0.13
CA PHE A 207 -10.79 10.04 0.38
C PHE A 207 -12.06 10.42 -0.39
N LEU A 208 -12.12 10.10 -1.68
CA LEU A 208 -13.28 10.45 -2.51
C LEU A 208 -14.54 9.66 -2.14
N ALA A 209 -14.40 8.41 -1.70
CA ALA A 209 -15.54 7.56 -1.32
C ALA A 209 -16.01 7.79 0.13
N VAL A 210 -15.08 7.99 1.06
CA VAL A 210 -15.36 7.98 2.51
C VAL A 210 -14.86 9.26 3.17
N GLY A 211 -13.56 9.57 3.03
CA GLY A 211 -12.90 10.64 3.79
C GLY A 211 -13.54 12.03 3.60
N ARG A 212 -13.94 12.39 2.38
CA ARG A 212 -14.54 13.70 2.09
C ARG A 212 -15.88 13.94 2.81
N HIS A 213 -16.59 12.87 3.13
CA HIS A 213 -17.88 12.92 3.83
C HIS A 213 -17.72 12.98 5.35
N ASN A 214 -16.52 12.73 5.87
CA ASN A 214 -16.21 12.72 7.29
C ASN A 214 -14.85 13.38 7.56
N ARG A 215 -14.71 14.65 7.14
CA ARG A 215 -13.44 15.40 7.26
C ARG A 215 -12.94 15.50 8.70
N GLU A 216 -13.83 15.57 9.68
CA GLU A 216 -13.48 15.62 11.11
C GLU A 216 -12.88 14.30 11.63
N ALA A 217 -13.20 13.16 11.00
CA ALA A 217 -12.62 11.87 11.34
C ALA A 217 -11.29 11.58 10.65
N ILE A 218 -10.86 12.42 9.68
CA ILE A 218 -9.50 12.37 9.16
C ILE A 218 -8.60 13.05 10.21
N SER A 219 -8.39 12.37 11.34
CA SER A 219 -7.50 12.84 12.37
C SER A 219 -6.13 13.11 11.75
N SER A 220 -5.61 14.32 11.94
CA SER A 220 -4.21 14.64 11.69
C SER A 220 -3.33 13.53 12.26
N ILE A 221 -2.27 13.17 11.53
CA ILE A 221 -1.27 12.19 11.99
C ILE A 221 -0.98 12.47 13.47
N GLN A 222 -1.21 11.48 14.33
CA GLN A 222 -0.90 11.61 15.74
C GLN A 222 0.58 11.95 15.85
N ASP A 223 0.89 13.13 16.38
CA ASP A 223 2.26 13.59 16.51
C ASP A 223 2.94 12.78 17.61
N TRP A 224 3.69 11.76 17.18
CA TRP A 224 4.44 10.91 18.10
C TRP A 224 5.68 11.61 18.64
N SER A 225 6.07 12.77 18.09
CA SER A 225 7.28 13.48 18.53
C SER A 225 7.21 13.88 20.01
N GLU A 226 6.00 14.16 20.51
CA GLU A 226 5.76 14.47 21.93
C GLU A 226 6.01 13.26 22.86
N PHE A 227 5.97 12.03 22.33
CA PHE A 227 6.16 10.79 23.08
C PHE A 227 7.54 10.16 22.88
N VAL A 228 8.39 10.74 22.02
CA VAL A 228 9.74 10.26 21.76
C VAL A 228 10.73 11.14 22.52
N THR A 229 11.23 10.63 23.63
CA THR A 229 12.35 11.24 24.37
C THR A 229 13.67 10.88 23.70
N ASP A 230 14.59 11.85 23.61
CA ASP A 230 15.94 11.60 23.10
C ASP A 230 16.67 10.58 23.99
N ALA A 231 17.19 9.51 23.39
CA ALA A 231 17.93 8.47 24.10
C ALA A 231 19.27 8.96 24.68
N ALA A 232 19.73 10.16 24.31
CA ALA A 232 20.85 10.83 24.96
C ALA A 232 20.49 11.41 26.34
N VAL A 233 19.21 11.53 26.67
CA VAL A 233 18.74 11.93 28.01
C VAL A 233 18.70 10.68 28.89
N ILE A 234 19.82 10.43 29.58
CA ILE A 234 19.88 9.45 30.66
C ILE A 234 19.34 10.16 31.90
N ASP A 235 18.28 9.62 32.51
CA ASP A 235 17.78 10.12 33.79
C ASP A 235 18.79 9.69 34.87
N GLU A 236 19.59 10.62 35.37
CA GLU A 236 20.66 10.36 36.35
C GLU A 236 20.11 10.08 37.78
N SER A 237 18.82 9.75 37.94
CA SER A 237 18.17 9.66 39.25
C SER A 237 18.02 8.25 39.85
N GLU A 238 18.61 7.21 39.27
CA GLU A 238 18.56 5.84 39.83
C GLU A 238 19.95 5.22 40.01
N ASP A 239 20.84 5.91 40.74
CA ASP A 239 21.94 5.26 41.47
C ASP A 239 21.70 5.44 42.98
N SER A 240 20.68 4.75 43.50
CA SER A 240 20.50 4.59 44.95
C SER A 240 21.28 3.36 45.41
N ASP A 241 22.50 3.62 45.88
CA ASP A 241 23.38 2.76 46.69
C ASP A 241 22.67 1.57 47.37
N ASP A 242 22.89 0.35 46.83
CA ASP A 242 22.56 -0.90 47.53
C ASP A 242 23.83 -1.33 48.27
N SER A 243 24.02 -0.80 49.48
CA SER A 243 25.13 -1.21 50.35
C SER A 243 24.76 -2.50 51.07
N GLU A 244 25.47 -3.57 50.70
CA GLU A 244 25.49 -4.89 51.33
C GLU A 244 25.64 -4.80 52.86
N VAL A 245 24.79 -5.50 53.61
CA VAL A 245 25.06 -5.86 55.00
C VAL A 245 25.00 -7.38 55.12
N GLU A 246 26.18 -8.00 55.19
CA GLU A 246 26.35 -9.39 55.63
C GLU A 246 26.12 -9.48 57.15
N GLU A 247 25.26 -10.42 57.58
CA GLU A 247 25.40 -11.11 58.87
C GLU A 247 24.89 -12.56 58.78
#